data_AF-A0A840BCE0-F1
#
_entry.id   AF-A0A840BCE0-F1
#
_cell.length_a   1.000
_cell.length_b   1.000
_cell.length_c   1.000
_cell.angle_alpha   90.00
_cell.angle_beta   90.00
_cell.angle_gamma   90.00
#
_symmetry.space_group_name_H-M   'P 1'
#
loop_
_entity.id
_entity.type
_entity.pdbx_description
1 polymer ?
#
loop_
_entity_poly.entity_id
_entity_poly.type
_entity_poly.pdbx_seq_one_letter_code
_entity_poly.pdbx_strand_id
1 'polypeptide(L)'
;MSLIEVLVAMVVVAIGLLGVSGMFVMSTRGTADSAARTAAAQAAYELADKVRANNAAIATYLAPTWGVATAIPTAAAPATNCFTVACTPAQQAEFDMVVWARSLTNAALAGMAQARASRLTAAQAVLCRDLTPDDGTPAAPACSGGATDPLAIKIWWSERALNATEGAGVPSLQRRYVMSFVP
;
A
#
# COMPACT_ATOMS: atom_id res chain seq x y z
N MET A 1 -0.85 -12.59 58.61
CA MET A 1 -0.86 -12.68 57.15
C MET A 1 -0.86 -14.16 56.78
N SER A 2 -1.81 -14.62 55.97
CA SER A 2 -2.03 -16.07 55.76
C SER A 2 -1.61 -16.53 54.35
N LEU A 3 -1.37 -17.84 54.17
CA LEU A 3 -1.07 -18.42 52.85
C LEU A 3 -2.21 -18.23 51.84
N ILE A 4 -3.47 -18.22 52.30
CA ILE A 4 -4.63 -18.01 51.42
C ILE A 4 -4.69 -16.57 50.90
N GLU A 5 -4.17 -15.61 51.67
CA GLU A 5 -4.07 -14.20 51.29
C GLU A 5 -3.14 -14.01 50.09
N VAL A 6 -1.99 -14.69 50.10
CA VAL A 6 -1.01 -14.66 49.00
C VAL A 6 -1.57 -15.36 47.76
N LEU A 7 -2.27 -16.49 47.91
CA LEU A 7 -2.94 -17.20 46.80
C LEU A 7 -3.99 -16.32 46.11
N VAL A 8 -4.84 -15.64 46.88
CA VAL A 8 -5.85 -14.73 46.32
C VAL A 8 -5.19 -13.55 45.63
N ALA A 9 -4.13 -12.97 46.20
CA ALA A 9 -3.40 -11.87 45.55
C ALA A 9 -2.79 -12.30 44.19
N MET A 10 -2.20 -13.49 44.10
CA MET A 10 -1.66 -14.02 42.84
C MET A 10 -2.75 -14.23 41.78
N VAL A 11 -3.93 -14.72 42.18
CA VAL A 11 -5.08 -14.90 41.26
C VAL A 11 -5.56 -13.55 40.72
N VAL A 12 -5.70 -12.54 41.57
CA VAL A 12 -6.13 -11.20 41.16
C VAL A 12 -5.11 -10.57 40.19
N VAL A 13 -3.81 -10.69 40.47
CA VAL A 13 -2.74 -10.21 39.59
C VAL A 13 -2.76 -10.94 38.24
N ALA A 14 -2.95 -12.26 38.24
CA ALA A 14 -3.04 -13.04 37.01
C ALA A 14 -4.21 -12.58 36.11
N ILE A 15 -5.39 -12.35 36.69
CA ILE A 15 -6.55 -11.81 35.95
C ILE A 15 -6.26 -10.41 35.42
N GLY A 16 -5.63 -9.54 36.22
CA GLY A 16 -5.24 -8.20 35.79
C GLY A 16 -4.29 -8.21 34.59
N LEU A 17 -3.29 -9.09 34.58
CA LEU A 17 -2.33 -9.23 33.48
C LEU A 17 -2.98 -9.73 32.19
N LEU A 18 -3.94 -10.66 32.28
CA LEU A 18 -4.71 -11.11 31.12
C LEU A 18 -5.51 -9.97 30.49
N GLY A 19 -6.10 -9.10 31.32
CA GLY A 19 -6.78 -7.89 30.85
C GLY A 19 -5.86 -6.93 30.08
N VAL A 20 -4.67 -6.65 30.62
CA VAL A 20 -3.68 -5.76 29.98
C VAL A 20 -3.16 -6.35 28.67
N SER A 21 -2.91 -7.66 28.62
CA SER A 21 -2.49 -8.35 27.40
C SER A 21 -3.50 -8.18 26.25
N GLY A 22 -4.79 -8.31 26.56
CA GLY A 22 -5.86 -8.07 25.57
C GLY A 22 -5.83 -6.63 25.02
N MET A 23 -5.67 -5.64 25.89
CA MET A 23 -5.58 -4.23 25.47
C MET A 23 -4.32 -3.94 24.64
N PHE A 24 -3.17 -4.53 25.00
CA PHE A 24 -1.92 -4.37 24.27
C PHE A 24 -2.03 -4.88 22.82
N VAL A 25 -2.66 -6.04 22.63
CA VAL A 25 -2.91 -6.60 21.30
C VAL A 25 -3.79 -5.65 20.46
N MET A 26 -4.85 -5.11 21.04
CA MET A 26 -5.75 -4.17 20.35
C MET A 26 -5.03 -2.87 19.96
N SER A 27 -4.22 -2.32 20.86
CA SER A 27 -3.40 -1.13 20.60
C SER A 27 -2.41 -1.35 19.45
N THR A 28 -1.74 -2.50 19.45
CA THR A 28 -0.79 -2.87 18.39
C THR A 28 -1.48 -2.98 17.03
N ARG A 29 -2.69 -3.56 16.99
CA ARG A 29 -3.51 -3.64 15.76
C ARG A 29 -3.89 -2.26 15.23
N GLY A 30 -4.38 -1.37 16.09
CA GLY A 30 -4.74 0.00 15.69
C GLY A 30 -3.55 0.79 15.14
N THR A 31 -2.37 0.58 15.74
CA THR A 31 -1.11 1.18 15.27
C THR A 31 -0.73 0.65 13.88
N ALA A 32 -0.87 -0.66 13.66
CA ALA A 32 -0.56 -1.28 12.37
C ALA A 32 -1.50 -0.81 11.23
N ASP A 33 -2.81 -0.73 11.47
CA ASP A 33 -3.77 -0.18 10.47
C ASP A 33 -3.45 1.28 10.14
N SER A 34 -3.26 2.12 11.18
CA SER A 34 -2.90 3.52 10.99
C SER A 34 -1.60 3.69 10.19
N ALA A 35 -0.61 2.84 10.45
CA ALA A 35 0.65 2.82 9.73
C ALA A 35 0.49 2.39 8.26
N ALA A 36 -0.38 1.42 7.96
CA ALA A 36 -0.68 0.98 6.59
C ALA A 36 -1.38 2.09 5.80
N ARG A 37 -2.40 2.73 6.37
CA ARG A 37 -3.09 3.87 5.75
C ARG A 37 -2.15 5.04 5.46
N THR A 38 -1.29 5.34 6.42
CA THR A 38 -0.26 6.38 6.28
C THR A 38 0.72 6.04 5.15
N ALA A 39 1.15 4.78 5.05
CA ALA A 39 2.04 4.34 3.97
C ALA A 39 1.37 4.44 2.59
N ALA A 40 0.10 4.04 2.47
CA ALA A 40 -0.67 4.18 1.23
C ALA A 40 -0.82 5.67 0.83
N ALA A 41 -1.14 6.54 1.78
CA ALA A 41 -1.24 7.97 1.54
C ALA A 41 0.09 8.57 1.05
N GLN A 42 1.20 8.26 1.74
CA GLN A 42 2.53 8.73 1.34
C GLN A 42 2.92 8.25 -0.06
N ALA A 43 2.63 6.99 -0.39
CA ALA A 43 2.90 6.45 -1.72
C ALA A 43 2.06 7.16 -2.81
N ALA A 44 0.81 7.49 -2.53
CA ALA A 44 -0.02 8.24 -3.47
C ALA A 44 0.50 9.67 -3.69
N TYR A 45 0.87 10.37 -2.61
CA TYR A 45 1.46 11.71 -2.72
C TYR A 45 2.80 11.68 -3.48
N GLU A 46 3.68 10.70 -3.20
CA GLU A 46 4.95 10.55 -3.90
C GLU A 46 4.75 10.43 -5.41
N LEU A 47 3.79 9.61 -5.86
CA LEU A 47 3.49 9.47 -7.28
C LEU A 47 2.83 10.72 -7.87
N ALA A 48 1.87 11.32 -7.16
CA ALA A 48 1.22 12.54 -7.62
C ALA A 48 2.23 13.67 -7.86
N ASP A 49 3.21 13.81 -6.96
CA ASP A 49 4.25 14.83 -7.08
C ASP A 49 5.21 14.53 -8.23
N LYS A 50 5.57 13.26 -8.47
CA LYS A 50 6.34 12.84 -9.65
C LYS A 50 5.61 13.14 -10.96
N VAL A 51 4.32 12.84 -11.03
CA VAL A 51 3.48 13.12 -12.20
C VAL A 51 3.40 14.63 -12.47
N ARG A 52 3.21 15.46 -11.44
CA ARG A 52 3.22 16.93 -11.56
C ARG A 52 4.57 17.46 -12.04
N ALA A 53 5.66 16.93 -11.49
CA ALA A 53 7.02 17.33 -11.88
C ALA A 53 7.34 16.97 -13.34
N ASN A 54 6.70 15.93 -13.88
CA ASN A 54 6.90 15.43 -15.24
C ASN A 54 5.59 15.36 -16.03
N ASN A 55 4.82 16.45 -16.00
CA ASN A 55 3.50 16.56 -16.62
C ASN A 55 3.55 16.31 -18.16
N ALA A 56 4.67 16.64 -18.81
CA ALA A 56 4.89 16.35 -20.24
C ALA A 56 4.81 14.85 -20.60
N ALA A 57 4.98 13.94 -19.63
CA ALA A 57 4.96 12.49 -19.82
C ALA A 57 3.71 11.80 -19.25
N ILE A 58 2.59 12.52 -19.03
CA ILE A 58 1.33 11.92 -18.51
C ILE A 58 0.89 10.69 -19.33
N ALA A 59 1.02 10.74 -20.65
CA ALA A 59 0.66 9.61 -21.51
C ALA A 59 1.46 8.33 -21.17
N THR A 60 2.71 8.48 -20.73
CA THR A 60 3.56 7.36 -20.29
C THR A 60 3.15 6.86 -18.90
N TYR A 61 2.83 7.76 -17.97
CA TYR A 61 2.29 7.37 -16.66
C TYR A 61 0.96 6.62 -16.76
N LEU A 62 0.14 6.96 -17.75
CA LEU A 62 -1.16 6.34 -18.04
C LEU A 62 -1.08 5.18 -19.04
N ALA A 63 0.13 4.72 -19.39
CA ALA A 63 0.26 3.63 -20.34
C ALA A 63 -0.44 2.37 -19.81
N PRO A 64 -1.10 1.57 -20.68
CA PRO A 64 -1.79 0.34 -20.28
C PRO A 64 -0.89 -0.70 -19.60
N THR A 65 0.43 -0.56 -19.72
CA THR A 65 1.42 -1.39 -19.02
C THR A 65 1.36 -1.23 -17.49
N TRP A 66 0.74 -0.16 -17.00
CA TRP A 66 0.67 0.20 -15.58
C TRP A 66 -0.66 -0.09 -14.86
N GLY A 67 -1.64 -0.70 -15.54
CA GLY A 67 -2.89 -1.20 -14.95
C GLY A 67 -3.43 -2.38 -15.77
N VAL A 68 -3.99 -3.47 -15.26
CA VAL A 68 -4.89 -3.72 -14.12
C VAL A 68 -4.80 -5.23 -13.80
N ALA A 69 -4.99 -5.63 -12.53
CA ALA A 69 -5.43 -6.99 -12.11
C ALA A 69 -4.44 -8.13 -11.76
N THR A 70 -3.12 -7.95 -11.65
CA THR A 70 -2.29 -9.00 -11.02
C THR A 70 -1.35 -8.39 -10.00
N ALA A 71 -1.05 -9.15 -8.93
CA ALA A 71 0.03 -8.81 -8.00
C ALA A 71 1.19 -8.23 -8.79
N ILE A 72 1.83 -7.16 -8.28
CA ILE A 72 3.04 -6.54 -8.86
C ILE A 72 3.66 -7.55 -9.82
N PRO A 73 3.59 -7.31 -11.14
CA PRO A 73 4.54 -8.00 -11.95
C PRO A 73 5.89 -7.73 -11.28
N THR A 74 6.80 -8.67 -11.35
CA THR A 74 8.20 -8.33 -11.45
C THR A 74 8.29 -7.33 -12.60
N ALA A 75 7.90 -6.06 -12.39
CA ALA A 75 7.95 -5.00 -13.36
C ALA A 75 9.38 -5.07 -13.79
N ALA A 76 9.63 -5.37 -15.07
CA ALA A 76 10.99 -5.57 -15.55
C ALA A 76 11.86 -4.42 -15.00
N ALA A 77 13.14 -4.69 -14.72
CA ALA A 77 14.02 -3.60 -14.34
C ALA A 77 13.80 -2.44 -15.33
N PRO A 78 13.66 -1.20 -14.85
CA PRO A 78 13.35 -0.10 -15.75
C PRO A 78 14.40 -0.11 -16.86
N ALA A 79 13.98 0.10 -18.11
CA ALA A 79 14.89 0.04 -19.25
C ALA A 79 16.09 0.99 -19.11
N THR A 80 15.95 2.02 -18.28
CA THR A 80 17.00 2.99 -17.97
C THR A 80 16.96 3.33 -16.48
N ASN A 81 18.12 3.35 -15.82
CA ASN A 81 18.23 3.78 -14.42
C ASN A 81 18.45 5.31 -14.35
N CYS A 82 17.37 6.05 -14.14
CA CYS A 82 17.38 7.51 -14.10
C CYS A 82 18.06 8.11 -12.87
N PHE A 83 18.53 7.29 -11.92
CA PHE A 83 19.44 7.78 -10.87
C PHE A 83 20.89 7.91 -11.34
N THR A 84 21.26 7.19 -12.40
CA THR A 84 22.67 7.11 -12.86
C THR A 84 22.90 7.76 -14.23
N VAL A 85 21.84 7.98 -15.00
CA VAL A 85 21.90 8.62 -16.31
C VAL A 85 20.79 9.66 -16.44
N ALA A 86 21.02 10.68 -17.28
CA ALA A 86 19.99 11.63 -17.62
C ALA A 86 18.91 10.94 -18.47
N CYS A 87 17.67 10.95 -17.99
CA CYS A 87 16.52 10.37 -18.67
C CYS A 87 15.71 11.43 -19.43
N THR A 88 15.14 11.04 -20.56
CA THR A 88 14.05 11.80 -21.20
C THR A 88 12.79 11.79 -20.33
N PRO A 89 11.85 12.72 -20.51
CA PRO A 89 10.58 12.73 -19.78
C PRO A 89 9.84 11.38 -19.78
N ALA A 90 9.79 10.70 -20.92
CA ALA A 90 9.16 9.38 -21.03
C ALA A 90 9.92 8.29 -20.26
N GLN A 91 11.26 8.27 -20.34
CA GLN A 91 12.08 7.32 -19.58
C GLN A 91 11.96 7.54 -18.07
N GLN A 92 11.88 8.81 -17.63
CA GLN A 92 11.67 9.16 -16.24
C GLN A 92 10.32 8.66 -15.73
N ALA A 93 9.25 8.83 -16.50
CA ALA A 93 7.92 8.36 -16.13
C ALA A 93 7.85 6.83 -16.00
N GLU A 94 8.47 6.10 -16.94
CA GLU A 94 8.59 4.64 -16.88
C GLU A 94 9.33 4.21 -15.61
N PHE A 95 10.47 4.86 -15.34
CA PHE A 95 11.28 4.61 -14.16
C PHE A 95 10.51 4.85 -12.86
N ASP A 96 9.83 5.99 -12.76
CA ASP A 96 9.03 6.38 -11.60
C ASP A 96 7.95 5.36 -11.29
N MET A 97 7.23 4.87 -12.31
CA MET A 97 6.19 3.86 -12.16
C MET A 97 6.74 2.51 -11.68
N VAL A 98 7.89 2.06 -12.21
CA VAL A 98 8.55 0.83 -11.71
C VAL A 98 8.96 0.99 -10.26
N VAL A 99 9.64 2.08 -9.91
CA VAL A 99 10.11 2.34 -8.54
C VAL A 99 8.92 2.42 -7.58
N TRP A 100 7.88 3.16 -7.96
CA TRP A 100 6.66 3.30 -7.16
C TRP A 100 5.94 1.97 -6.95
N ALA A 101 5.69 1.20 -8.01
CA ALA A 101 5.01 -0.10 -7.92
C ALA A 101 5.77 -1.09 -7.02
N ARG A 102 7.11 -1.08 -7.10
CA ARG A 102 7.96 -1.92 -6.24
C ARG A 102 7.99 -1.44 -4.78
N SER A 103 7.89 -0.13 -4.54
CA SER A 103 7.82 0.43 -3.18
C SER A 103 6.59 -0.03 -2.40
N LEU A 104 5.48 -0.30 -3.10
CA LEU A 104 4.24 -0.78 -2.49
C LEU A 104 4.31 -2.24 -2.04
N THR A 105 5.32 -2.99 -2.48
CA THR A 105 5.19 -4.44 -2.58
C THR A 105 6.42 -5.23 -2.15
N ASN A 106 7.40 -4.57 -1.54
CA ASN A 106 8.63 -5.18 -1.05
C ASN A 106 9.52 -5.81 -2.13
N ALA A 107 9.24 -5.57 -3.40
CA ALA A 107 10.06 -6.11 -4.48
C ALA A 107 11.39 -5.35 -4.54
N ALA A 108 12.50 -6.04 -4.24
CA ALA A 108 13.83 -5.46 -4.34
C ALA A 108 14.13 -5.00 -5.78
N LEU A 109 14.78 -3.85 -5.93
CA LEU A 109 15.40 -3.47 -7.20
C LEU A 109 16.80 -4.06 -7.27
N ALA A 110 17.02 -4.96 -8.23
CA ALA A 110 18.38 -5.35 -8.60
C ALA A 110 19.14 -4.08 -9.02
N GLY A 111 20.25 -3.79 -8.33
CA GLY A 111 21.07 -2.60 -8.59
C GLY A 111 20.60 -1.31 -7.91
N MET A 112 19.59 -1.32 -7.02
CA MET A 112 19.25 -0.16 -6.19
C MET A 112 19.10 -0.51 -4.71
N ALA A 113 19.78 0.23 -3.85
CA ALA A 113 19.87 -0.03 -2.41
C ALA A 113 18.59 0.31 -1.60
N GLN A 114 17.47 0.64 -2.25
CA GLN A 114 16.23 1.07 -1.59
C GLN A 114 15.15 -0.01 -1.67
N ALA A 115 15.41 -1.17 -1.06
CA ALA A 115 14.32 -2.04 -0.66
C ALA A 115 13.62 -1.41 0.56
N ARG A 116 12.53 -0.66 0.33
CA ARG A 116 11.65 -0.22 1.42
C ARG A 116 10.78 -1.39 1.83
N ALA A 117 10.75 -1.68 3.13
CA ALA A 117 9.77 -2.60 3.71
C ALA A 117 8.37 -1.97 3.59
N SER A 118 7.63 -2.29 2.54
CA SER A 118 6.21 -2.03 2.39
C SER A 118 5.44 -2.59 3.59
N ARG A 119 4.62 -1.71 4.15
CA ARG A 119 3.66 -1.99 5.23
C ARG A 119 2.32 -2.49 4.68
N LEU A 120 2.18 -2.58 3.36
CA LEU A 120 0.96 -2.99 2.68
C LEU A 120 1.06 -4.46 2.28
N THR A 121 0.16 -5.29 2.81
CA THR A 121 0.13 -6.72 2.46
C THR A 121 -0.73 -6.93 1.22
N ALA A 122 -0.21 -7.67 0.23
CA ALA A 122 -0.87 -7.88 -1.06
C ALA A 122 -1.27 -6.56 -1.75
N ALA A 123 -0.30 -5.63 -1.78
CA ALA A 123 -0.27 -4.40 -2.56
C ALA A 123 -0.93 -4.48 -3.95
N GLN A 124 -2.03 -3.78 -4.22
CA GLN A 124 -2.47 -3.51 -5.60
C GLN A 124 -2.76 -2.02 -5.76
N ALA A 125 -2.38 -1.44 -6.89
CA ALA A 125 -2.63 -0.03 -7.15
C ALA A 125 -2.78 0.27 -8.63
N VAL A 126 -3.42 1.39 -8.95
CA VAL A 126 -3.56 1.92 -10.29
C VAL A 126 -3.46 3.45 -10.27
N LEU A 127 -2.89 4.01 -11.34
CA LEU A 127 -3.01 5.41 -11.71
C LEU A 127 -3.85 5.47 -12.99
N CYS A 128 -4.97 6.18 -12.98
CA CYS A 128 -5.81 6.31 -14.17
C CYS A 128 -6.61 7.61 -14.19
N ARG A 129 -7.25 7.89 -15.32
CA ARG A 129 -8.23 8.98 -15.44
C ARG A 129 -9.58 8.50 -14.91
N ASP A 130 -10.14 9.24 -13.97
CA ASP A 130 -11.38 8.82 -13.33
C ASP A 130 -12.24 9.96 -12.77
N LEU A 131 -13.50 9.98 -13.17
CA LEU A 131 -14.52 10.90 -12.67
C LEU A 131 -15.14 10.42 -11.35
N THR A 132 -15.13 9.11 -11.09
CA THR A 132 -15.72 8.47 -9.90
C THR A 132 -14.65 7.79 -9.04
N PRO A 133 -13.66 8.52 -8.51
CA PRO A 133 -12.45 7.95 -7.90
C PRO A 133 -12.71 6.98 -6.74
N ASP A 134 -13.84 7.10 -6.04
CA ASP A 134 -14.24 6.27 -4.91
C ASP A 134 -14.95 4.95 -5.28
N ASP A 135 -14.93 4.53 -6.55
CA ASP A 135 -15.49 3.25 -6.99
C ASP A 135 -14.40 2.18 -7.26
N GLY A 136 -14.85 1.05 -7.83
CA GLY A 136 -13.96 0.00 -8.30
C GLY A 136 -13.45 -0.95 -7.20
N THR A 137 -12.82 -2.01 -7.68
CA THR A 137 -12.20 -3.08 -6.89
C THR A 137 -10.77 -3.33 -7.41
N PRO A 138 -9.92 -4.06 -6.68
CA PRO A 138 -8.58 -4.37 -7.17
C PRO A 138 -8.54 -5.12 -8.51
N ALA A 139 -9.57 -5.94 -8.78
CA ALA A 139 -9.71 -6.68 -10.04
C ALA A 139 -10.35 -5.85 -11.17
N ALA A 140 -11.18 -4.87 -10.81
CA ALA A 140 -11.86 -3.97 -11.74
C ALA A 140 -11.85 -2.53 -11.17
N PRO A 141 -10.77 -1.76 -11.42
CA PRO A 141 -10.56 -0.44 -10.83
C PRO A 141 -11.56 0.64 -11.23
N ALA A 142 -12.44 0.36 -12.20
CA ALA A 142 -13.50 1.27 -12.66
C ALA A 142 -13.00 2.66 -13.09
N CYS A 143 -11.87 2.71 -13.79
CA CYS A 143 -11.37 3.98 -14.36
C CYS A 143 -12.30 4.47 -15.48
N SER A 144 -12.84 5.68 -15.35
CA SER A 144 -13.72 6.31 -16.35
C SER A 144 -13.04 6.55 -17.71
N GLY A 145 -11.76 6.93 -17.71
CA GLY A 145 -10.95 7.08 -18.93
C GLY A 145 -11.23 8.31 -19.79
N GLY A 146 -12.10 9.23 -19.37
CA GLY A 146 -12.37 10.47 -20.10
C GLY A 146 -11.12 11.36 -20.17
N ALA A 147 -10.86 11.97 -21.32
CA ALA A 147 -9.63 12.74 -21.56
C ALA A 147 -9.44 13.94 -20.61
N THR A 148 -10.54 14.48 -20.09
CA THR A 148 -10.59 15.60 -19.15
C THR A 148 -10.79 15.17 -17.70
N ASP A 149 -10.99 13.87 -17.44
CA ASP A 149 -11.19 13.38 -16.10
C ASP A 149 -9.90 13.60 -15.28
N PRO A 150 -10.02 13.92 -13.98
CA PRO A 150 -8.87 14.09 -13.12
C PRO A 150 -8.11 12.78 -13.00
N LEU A 151 -6.83 12.87 -12.63
CA LEU A 151 -6.03 11.69 -12.35
C LEU A 151 -6.41 11.15 -10.97
N ALA A 152 -6.56 9.84 -10.87
CA ALA A 152 -6.86 9.12 -9.65
C ALA A 152 -5.81 8.05 -9.39
N ILE A 153 -5.28 8.04 -8.17
CA ILE A 153 -4.46 6.96 -7.63
C ILE A 153 -5.34 6.17 -6.68
N LYS A 154 -5.55 4.89 -6.97
CA LYS A 154 -6.27 3.95 -6.11
C LYS A 154 -5.31 2.88 -5.63
N ILE A 155 -5.23 2.68 -4.32
CA ILE A 155 -4.36 1.69 -3.67
C ILE A 155 -5.23 0.80 -2.79
N TRP A 156 -5.10 -0.51 -2.97
CA TRP A 156 -5.74 -1.53 -2.16
C TRP A 156 -4.70 -2.40 -1.46
N TRP A 157 -5.04 -2.84 -0.26
CA TRP A 157 -4.24 -3.80 0.49
C TRP A 157 -5.15 -4.68 1.34
N SER A 158 -4.61 -5.84 1.72
CA SER A 158 -5.26 -6.74 2.67
C SER A 158 -4.76 -6.46 4.08
N GLU A 159 -5.68 -6.51 5.05
CA GLU A 159 -5.31 -6.77 6.43
C GLU A 159 -5.28 -8.29 6.66
N ARG A 160 -4.18 -8.79 7.21
CA ARG A 160 -4.09 -10.20 7.58
C ARG A 160 -5.04 -10.46 8.75
N ALA A 161 -6.00 -11.37 8.57
CA ALA A 161 -6.83 -11.86 9.67
C ALA A 161 -5.92 -12.58 10.70
N LEU A 162 -6.18 -12.34 11.99
CA LEU A 162 -5.26 -12.74 13.06
C LEU A 162 -5.43 -14.19 13.52
N ASN A 163 -6.37 -14.93 12.95
CA ASN A 163 -6.48 -16.36 13.15
C ASN A 163 -5.62 -17.06 12.10
N ALA A 164 -4.32 -17.20 12.38
CA ALA A 164 -3.44 -18.11 11.63
C ALA A 164 -3.89 -19.58 11.73
N THR A 165 -4.93 -19.87 12.52
CA THR A 165 -5.62 -21.16 12.67
C THR A 165 -6.92 -21.27 11.88
N GLU A 166 -7.48 -20.18 11.35
CA GLU A 166 -8.59 -20.30 10.41
C GLU A 166 -8.02 -20.50 9.01
N GLY A 167 -8.39 -21.64 8.41
CA GLY A 167 -7.87 -22.10 7.12
C GLY A 167 -8.07 -21.09 5.99
N ALA A 168 -7.58 -21.45 4.82
CA ALA A 168 -7.51 -20.66 3.58
C ALA A 168 -8.84 -20.08 3.01
N GLY A 169 -9.91 -19.98 3.81
CA GLY A 169 -11.24 -19.50 3.44
C GLY A 169 -11.77 -18.29 4.22
N VAL A 170 -11.03 -17.69 5.17
CA VAL A 170 -11.46 -16.43 5.80
C VAL A 170 -11.17 -15.25 4.86
N PRO A 171 -12.18 -14.47 4.45
CA PRO A 171 -11.97 -13.37 3.51
C PRO A 171 -11.08 -12.29 4.15
N SER A 172 -9.97 -11.96 3.48
CA SER A 172 -9.14 -10.82 3.86
C SER A 172 -9.99 -9.53 3.82
N LEU A 173 -9.98 -8.73 4.88
CA LEU A 173 -10.58 -7.40 4.83
C LEU A 173 -9.75 -6.54 3.87
N GLN A 174 -10.37 -6.20 2.75
CA GLN A 174 -9.79 -5.32 1.73
C GLN A 174 -9.94 -3.88 2.19
N ARG A 175 -8.81 -3.18 2.29
CA ARG A 175 -8.73 -1.75 2.56
C ARG A 175 -8.38 -1.00 1.30
N ARG A 176 -8.75 0.27 1.26
CA ARG A 176 -8.51 1.15 0.12
C ARG A 176 -8.08 2.54 0.57
N TYR A 177 -7.20 3.15 -0.22
CA TYR A 177 -6.87 4.56 -0.20
C TYR A 177 -7.05 5.11 -1.62
N VAL A 178 -7.66 6.29 -1.73
CA VAL A 178 -7.95 6.95 -3.01
C VAL A 178 -7.49 8.40 -2.90
N MET A 179 -6.82 8.88 -3.96
CA MET A 179 -6.46 10.28 -4.13
C MET A 179 -6.78 10.69 -5.56
N SER A 180 -7.54 11.77 -5.72
CA SER A 180 -7.75 12.44 -7.01
C SER A 180 -6.96 13.74 -7.05
N PHE A 181 -6.38 14.07 -8.20
CA PHE A 181 -5.59 15.27 -8.39
C PHE A 181 -5.58 15.73 -9.85
N VAL A 182 -5.21 17.00 -10.03
CA VAL A 182 -4.89 17.58 -11.33
C VAL A 182 -3.36 17.73 -11.40
N PRO A 183 -2.71 17.27 -12.49
CA PRO A 183 -1.27 17.35 -12.68
C PRO A 183 -0.77 18.76 -13.03
#